data_AF-A0A660PEM8-F1
#
_entry.id   AF-A0A660PEM8-F1
#
_cell.length_a   1.000
_cell.length_b   1.000
_cell.length_c   1.000
_cell.angle_alpha   90.00
_cell.angle_beta   90.00
_cell.angle_gamma   90.00
#
_symmetry.space_group_name_H-M   'P 1'
#
loop_
_entity.id
_entity.type
_entity.pdbx_description
1 polymer ?
#
loop_
_entity_poly.entity_id
_entity_poly.type
_entity_poly.pdbx_seq_one_letter_code
_entity_poly.pdbx_strand_id
1 'polypeptide(L)'
;MKEAVRRFKETVEIKSSLFKRLRSHRYFSAIVLAGSVLIVSCFHVWQRVKVYDLVMDVAILKKENKQLHNTLKKINSDISILTLTSRIENYAKDTLGLKSITIDRLFTLEHKGYGNSNQDEFDKMLSAIKRVSDFMPVITENEIRADELQIIKVDSSLAGRTD
;
A
#
# COMPACT_ATOMS: atom_id res chain seq x y z
N MET A 1 36.47 -29.75 -7.85
CA MET A 1 36.72 -28.30 -7.61
C MET A 1 37.92 -27.74 -8.36
N LYS A 2 39.08 -28.41 -8.38
CA LYS A 2 40.31 -27.91 -9.06
C LYS A 2 40.18 -27.74 -10.58
N GLU A 3 39.41 -28.58 -11.26
CA GLU A 3 39.20 -28.48 -12.71
C GLU A 3 38.30 -27.31 -13.13
N ALA A 4 37.26 -27.01 -12.35
CA ALA A 4 36.37 -25.86 -12.62
C ALA A 4 37.11 -24.53 -12.50
N VAL A 5 37.99 -24.41 -11.49
CA VAL A 5 38.86 -23.22 -11.31
C VAL A 5 39.86 -23.09 -12.47
N ARG A 6 40.39 -24.21 -12.99
CA ARG A 6 41.33 -24.17 -14.12
C ARG A 6 40.65 -23.74 -15.42
N ARG A 7 39.46 -24.27 -15.73
CA ARG A 7 38.68 -23.85 -16.91
C ARG A 7 38.22 -22.39 -16.81
N PHE A 8 37.89 -21.91 -15.61
CA PHE A 8 37.57 -20.50 -15.40
C PHE A 8 38.79 -19.60 -15.64
N LYS A 9 39.97 -20.01 -15.16
CA LYS A 9 41.23 -19.28 -15.41
C LYS A 9 41.58 -19.23 -16.90
N GLU A 10 41.48 -20.36 -17.61
CA GLU A 10 41.70 -20.44 -19.05
C GLU A 10 40.69 -19.53 -19.81
N THR A 11 39.41 -19.53 -19.43
CA THR A 11 38.38 -18.69 -20.08
C THR A 11 38.56 -17.20 -19.80
N VAL A 12 39.00 -16.84 -18.59
CA VAL A 12 39.27 -15.44 -18.20
C VAL A 12 40.55 -14.92 -18.87
N GLU A 13 41.60 -15.74 -18.97
CA GLU A 13 42.82 -15.38 -19.68
C GLU A 13 42.55 -15.15 -21.18
N ILE A 14 41.74 -15.99 -21.82
CA ILE A 14 41.31 -15.80 -23.22
C ILE A 14 40.51 -14.50 -23.39
N LYS A 15 39.56 -14.20 -22.49
CA LYS A 15 38.81 -12.93 -22.55
C LYS A 15 39.72 -11.71 -22.36
N SER A 16 40.67 -11.78 -21.44
CA SER A 16 41.56 -10.66 -21.13
C SER A 16 42.54 -10.35 -22.27
N SER A 17 42.98 -11.36 -23.02
CA SER A 17 43.88 -11.17 -24.18
C SER A 17 43.14 -10.51 -25.35
N LEU A 18 41.89 -10.92 -25.59
CA LEU A 18 41.02 -10.28 -26.58
C LEU A 18 40.70 -8.84 -26.21
N PHE A 19 40.45 -8.55 -24.92
CA PHE A 19 40.18 -7.19 -24.45
C PHE A 19 41.40 -6.26 -24.59
N LYS A 20 42.61 -6.74 -24.29
CA LYS A 20 43.85 -5.97 -24.48
C LYS A 20 44.11 -5.68 -25.96
N ARG A 21 43.86 -6.66 -26.84
CA ARG A 21 44.01 -6.51 -28.29
C ARG A 21 42.99 -5.54 -28.88
N LEU A 22 41.76 -5.55 -28.39
CA LEU A 22 40.71 -4.63 -28.80
C LEU A 22 40.97 -3.19 -28.33
N ARG A 23 41.48 -3.02 -27.10
CA ARG A 23 41.87 -1.71 -26.53
C ARG A 23 43.05 -1.06 -27.27
N SER A 24 43.91 -1.84 -27.91
CA SER A 24 45.07 -1.35 -28.67
C SER A 24 44.71 -0.73 -30.03
N HIS A 25 43.46 -0.83 -30.47
CA HIS A 25 43.06 -0.32 -31.77
C HIS A 25 42.74 1.19 -31.71
N ARG A 26 43.27 1.97 -32.66
CA ARG A 26 43.08 3.44 -32.74
C ARG A 26 41.59 3.88 -32.81
N TYR A 27 40.71 2.99 -33.30
CA TYR A 27 39.26 3.22 -33.41
C TYR A 27 38.45 2.72 -32.19
N PHE A 28 39.10 2.13 -31.18
CA PHE A 28 38.43 1.60 -29.99
C PHE A 28 37.62 2.68 -29.26
N SER A 29 38.19 3.87 -29.09
CA SER A 29 37.49 4.99 -28.45
C SER A 29 36.26 5.44 -29.23
N ALA A 30 36.31 5.41 -30.56
CA ALA A 30 35.17 5.79 -31.42
C ALA A 30 34.05 4.74 -31.35
N ILE A 31 34.40 3.44 -31.34
CA ILE A 31 33.44 2.34 -31.22
C ILE A 31 32.77 2.34 -29.85
N VAL A 32 33.52 2.61 -28.77
CA VAL A 32 32.95 2.72 -27.42
C VAL A 32 32.00 3.91 -27.32
N LEU A 33 32.35 5.06 -27.90
CA LEU A 33 31.45 6.22 -27.96
C LEU A 33 30.18 5.91 -28.75
N ALA A 34 30.30 5.37 -29.97
CA ALA A 34 29.15 4.99 -30.79
C ALA A 34 28.28 3.93 -30.08
N GLY A 35 28.90 2.92 -29.45
CA GLY A 35 28.21 1.91 -28.67
C GLY A 35 27.47 2.49 -27.47
N SER A 36 28.09 3.43 -26.74
CA SER A 36 27.46 4.09 -25.59
C SER A 36 26.23 4.90 -26.02
N VAL A 37 26.28 5.61 -27.15
CA VAL A 37 25.14 6.35 -27.69
C VAL A 37 24.00 5.39 -28.05
N LEU A 38 24.29 4.27 -28.73
CA LEU A 38 23.27 3.28 -29.08
C LEU A 38 22.63 2.64 -27.84
N ILE A 39 23.41 2.34 -26.81
CA ILE A 39 22.90 1.80 -25.55
C ILE A 39 21.99 2.82 -24.88
N VAL A 40 22.41 4.09 -24.78
CA VAL A 40 21.59 5.17 -24.20
C VAL A 40 20.28 5.35 -24.99
N SER A 41 20.32 5.33 -26.32
CA SER A 41 19.11 5.39 -27.16
C SER A 41 18.19 4.20 -26.92
N CYS A 42 18.74 2.98 -26.79
CA CYS A 42 17.96 1.78 -26.49
C CYS A 42 17.31 1.87 -25.10
N PHE A 43 18.06 2.26 -24.07
CA PHE A 43 17.54 2.46 -22.72
C PHE A 43 16.46 3.54 -22.67
N HIS A 44 16.63 4.63 -23.40
CA HIS A 44 15.63 5.70 -23.47
C HIS A 44 14.29 5.20 -24.05
N VAL A 45 14.33 4.40 -25.12
CA VAL A 45 13.12 3.78 -25.69
C VAL A 45 12.49 2.80 -24.71
N TRP A 46 13.29 1.96 -24.05
CA TRP A 46 12.80 1.02 -23.04
C TRP A 46 12.12 1.74 -21.87
N GLN A 47 12.78 2.76 -21.32
CA GLN A 47 12.25 3.58 -20.22
C GLN A 47 10.93 4.22 -20.64
N ARG A 48 10.84 4.77 -21.85
CA ARG A 48 9.60 5.35 -22.36
C ARG A 48 8.45 4.34 -22.40
N VAL A 49 8.70 3.12 -22.87
CA VAL A 49 7.67 2.07 -22.91
C VAL A 49 7.23 1.69 -21.50
N LYS A 50 8.16 1.47 -20.57
CA LYS A 50 7.82 1.13 -19.19
C LYS A 50 7.11 2.23 -18.43
N VAL A 51 7.48 3.48 -18.67
CA VAL A 51 6.78 4.64 -18.12
C VAL A 51 5.38 4.75 -18.71
N TYR A 52 5.21 4.46 -20.01
CA TYR A 52 3.88 4.48 -20.63
C TYR A 52 2.97 3.39 -20.04
N ASP A 53 3.46 2.16 -19.90
CA ASP A 53 2.74 1.06 -19.25
C ASP A 53 2.33 1.46 -17.83
N LEU A 54 3.27 1.96 -17.03
CA LEU A 54 3.01 2.39 -15.66
C LEU A 54 1.98 3.52 -15.58
N VAL A 55 2.07 4.52 -16.47
CA VAL A 55 1.10 5.62 -16.54
C VAL A 55 -0.28 5.11 -16.91
N MET A 56 -0.36 4.13 -17.82
CA MET A 56 -1.62 3.51 -18.21
C MET A 56 -2.23 2.74 -17.03
N ASP A 57 -1.43 1.94 -16.31
CA ASP A 57 -1.87 1.20 -15.14
C ASP A 57 -2.36 2.14 -14.03
N VAL A 58 -1.62 3.22 -13.75
CA VAL A 58 -2.04 4.25 -12.78
C VAL A 58 -3.34 4.93 -13.24
N ALA A 59 -3.50 5.21 -14.53
CA ALA A 59 -4.72 5.82 -15.05
C ALA A 59 -5.93 4.89 -14.92
N ILE A 60 -5.75 3.59 -15.19
CA ILE A 60 -6.77 2.56 -14.99
C ILE A 60 -7.14 2.48 -13.51
N LEU A 61 -6.15 2.34 -12.64
CA LEU A 61 -6.37 2.19 -11.20
C LEU A 61 -7.05 3.43 -10.59
N LYS A 62 -6.68 4.63 -11.04
CA LYS A 62 -7.34 5.88 -10.63
C LYS A 62 -8.79 5.94 -11.08
N LYS A 63 -9.09 5.44 -12.29
CA LYS A 63 -10.46 5.36 -12.81
C LYS A 63 -11.30 4.37 -12.00
N GLU A 64 -10.77 3.20 -11.71
CA GLU A 64 -11.43 2.19 -10.89
C GLU A 64 -11.69 2.72 -9.48
N ASN A 65 -10.70 3.32 -8.82
CA ASN A 65 -10.88 3.91 -7.49
C ASN A 65 -11.99 4.96 -7.48
N LYS A 66 -12.02 5.85 -8.49
CA LYS A 66 -13.10 6.83 -8.63
C LYS A 66 -14.48 6.17 -8.84
N GLN A 67 -14.55 5.09 -9.61
CA GLN A 67 -15.79 4.33 -9.79
C GLN A 67 -16.25 3.69 -8.48
N LEU A 68 -15.35 3.05 -7.74
CA LEU A 68 -15.67 2.47 -6.43
C LEU A 68 -16.18 3.54 -5.45
N HIS A 69 -15.52 4.70 -5.40
CA HIS A 69 -15.94 5.80 -4.54
C HIS A 69 -17.34 6.33 -4.89
N ASN A 70 -17.63 6.47 -6.19
CA ASN A 70 -18.96 6.85 -6.66
C ASN A 70 -20.03 5.82 -6.29
N THR A 71 -19.72 4.53 -6.44
CA THR A 71 -20.62 3.43 -6.07
C THR A 71 -20.88 3.41 -4.56
N LEU A 72 -19.84 3.58 -3.73
CA LEU A 72 -19.98 3.68 -2.28
C LEU A 72 -20.87 4.86 -1.90
N LYS A 73 -20.64 6.04 -2.50
CA LYS A 73 -21.48 7.22 -2.27
C LYS A 73 -22.94 6.97 -2.65
N LYS A 74 -23.18 6.28 -3.78
CA LYS A 74 -24.53 5.89 -4.20
C LYS A 74 -25.18 4.93 -3.20
N ILE A 75 -24.48 3.86 -2.81
CA ILE A 75 -24.99 2.90 -1.82
C ILE A 75 -25.30 3.60 -0.50
N ASN A 76 -24.43 4.48 -0.02
CA ASN A 76 -24.66 5.22 1.22
C ASN A 76 -25.87 6.16 1.11
N SER A 77 -26.07 6.79 -0.05
CA SER A 77 -27.27 7.57 -0.34
C SER A 77 -28.52 6.69 -0.33
N ASP A 78 -28.48 5.53 -0.98
CA ASP A 78 -29.61 4.59 -1.02
C ASP A 78 -29.94 4.05 0.37
N ILE A 79 -28.92 3.71 1.17
CA ILE A 79 -29.07 3.33 2.58
C ILE A 79 -29.74 4.45 3.35
N SER A 80 -29.27 5.70 3.22
CA SER A 80 -29.85 6.86 3.92
C SER A 80 -31.32 7.08 3.55
N ILE A 81 -31.69 6.83 2.29
CA ILE A 81 -33.08 6.93 1.82
C ILE A 81 -33.93 5.76 2.35
N LEU A 82 -33.35 4.57 2.49
CA LEU A 82 -34.02 3.38 3.03
C LEU A 82 -34.19 3.43 4.55
N THR A 83 -33.22 3.98 5.27
CA THR A 83 -33.24 4.13 6.74
C THR A 83 -34.06 5.32 7.20
N LEU A 84 -34.55 6.16 6.27
CA LEU A 84 -35.39 7.30 6.60
C LEU A 84 -36.66 6.82 7.30
N THR A 85 -36.84 7.23 8.56
CA THR A 85 -37.96 6.83 9.42
C THR A 85 -39.31 7.05 8.76
N SER A 86 -39.48 8.14 8.00
CA SER A 86 -40.73 8.41 7.29
C SER A 86 -41.09 7.34 6.24
N ARG A 87 -40.09 6.71 5.61
CA ARG A 87 -40.33 5.63 4.65
C ARG A 87 -40.73 4.35 5.37
N ILE A 88 -40.14 4.07 6.52
CA ILE A 88 -40.48 2.94 7.39
C ILE A 88 -41.91 3.13 7.93
N GLU A 89 -42.26 4.33 8.38
CA GLU A 89 -43.60 4.67 8.86
C GLU A 89 -44.66 4.55 7.75
N ASN A 90 -44.37 5.08 6.56
CA ASN A 90 -45.27 4.95 5.41
C ASN A 90 -45.44 3.49 5.00
N TYR A 91 -44.36 2.70 4.96
CA TYR A 91 -44.44 1.27 4.65
C TYR A 91 -45.27 0.51 5.69
N ALA A 92 -45.07 0.79 6.98
CA ALA A 92 -45.84 0.19 8.07
C ALA A 92 -47.33 0.57 7.98
N LYS A 93 -47.63 1.81 7.59
CA LYS A 93 -49.01 2.27 7.40
C LYS A 93 -49.68 1.59 6.20
N ASP A 94 -48.99 1.56 5.06
CA ASP A 94 -49.58 1.11 3.79
C ASP A 94 -49.63 -0.41 3.67
N THR A 95 -48.59 -1.12 4.14
CA THR A 95 -48.49 -2.58 3.99
C THR A 95 -49.05 -3.32 5.20
N LEU A 96 -48.79 -2.83 6.42
CA LEU A 96 -49.20 -3.50 7.66
C LEU A 96 -50.51 -2.90 8.23
N GLY A 97 -51.05 -1.83 7.63
CA GLY A 97 -52.25 -1.16 8.11
C GLY A 97 -52.06 -0.47 9.47
N LEU A 98 -50.81 -0.25 9.90
CA LEU A 98 -50.51 0.30 11.22
C LEU A 98 -50.83 1.79 11.27
N LYS A 99 -51.41 2.25 12.38
CA LYS A 99 -51.74 3.67 12.59
C LYS A 99 -50.62 4.34 13.38
N SER A 100 -50.20 5.52 12.95
CA SER A 100 -49.24 6.33 13.71
C SER A 100 -49.81 6.64 15.11
N ILE A 101 -49.00 6.41 16.14
CA ILE A 101 -49.38 6.49 17.55
C ILE A 101 -48.82 7.81 18.12
N THR A 102 -49.63 8.53 18.89
CA THR A 102 -49.21 9.75 19.60
C THR A 102 -48.18 9.43 20.68
N ILE A 103 -47.24 10.33 20.93
CA ILE A 103 -46.09 10.14 21.85
C ILE A 103 -46.56 9.69 23.25
N ASP A 104 -47.71 10.17 23.70
CA ASP A 104 -48.30 9.86 25.02
C ASP A 104 -48.69 8.39 25.20
N ARG A 105 -48.72 7.59 24.13
CA ARG A 105 -49.06 6.16 24.13
C ARG A 105 -47.90 5.28 23.65
N LEU A 106 -46.70 5.86 23.55
CA LEU A 106 -45.51 5.16 23.08
C LEU A 106 -44.86 4.44 24.26
N PHE A 107 -44.96 3.11 24.27
CA PHE A 107 -44.31 2.27 25.26
C PHE A 107 -43.04 1.69 24.65
N THR A 108 -41.87 2.11 25.13
CA THR A 108 -40.60 1.51 24.74
C THR A 108 -40.38 0.26 25.58
N LEU A 109 -40.47 -0.90 24.95
CA LEU A 109 -40.10 -2.16 25.59
C LEU A 109 -38.58 -2.21 25.71
N GLU A 110 -38.05 -2.01 26.91
CA GLU A 110 -36.67 -2.29 27.21
C GLU A 110 -36.49 -3.81 27.24
N HIS A 111 -35.69 -4.34 26.31
CA HIS A 111 -35.35 -5.75 26.33
C HIS A 111 -34.47 -6.00 27.56
N LYS A 112 -35.03 -6.57 28.62
CA LYS A 112 -34.29 -7.16 29.73
C LYS A 112 -33.59 -8.44 29.22
N GLY A 113 -32.56 -8.22 28.40
CA GLY A 113 -31.74 -9.27 27.82
C GLY A 113 -30.99 -10.00 28.91
N TYR A 114 -31.19 -11.31 28.93
CA TYR A 114 -30.31 -12.29 29.56
C TYR A 114 -28.83 -11.97 29.24
N GLY A 115 -27.98 -11.85 30.26
CA GLY A 115 -26.54 -12.10 30.12
C GLY A 115 -25.70 -10.97 29.52
N ASN A 116 -25.28 -10.08 30.41
CA ASN A 116 -24.20 -9.11 30.29
C ASN A 116 -22.82 -9.74 29.96
N SER A 117 -22.62 -10.31 28.77
CA SER A 117 -21.28 -10.80 28.34
C SER A 117 -20.74 -10.08 27.10
N ASN A 118 -21.60 -9.72 26.15
CA ASN A 118 -21.14 -9.11 24.89
C ASN A 118 -20.79 -7.61 25.03
N GLN A 119 -21.47 -6.88 25.92
CA GLN A 119 -21.11 -5.48 26.21
C GLN A 119 -19.76 -5.41 26.92
N ASP A 120 -19.52 -6.30 27.90
CA ASP A 120 -18.23 -6.40 28.58
C ASP A 120 -17.07 -6.74 27.61
N GLU A 121 -17.30 -7.59 26.60
CA GLU A 121 -16.31 -7.91 25.57
C GLU A 121 -16.03 -6.73 24.63
N PHE A 122 -17.07 -6.00 24.25
CA PHE A 122 -16.94 -4.80 23.43
C PHE A 122 -16.21 -3.68 24.20
N ASP A 123 -16.51 -3.48 25.48
CA ASP A 123 -15.83 -2.52 26.34
C ASP A 123 -14.37 -2.93 26.59
N LYS A 124 -14.08 -4.23 26.68
CA LYS A 124 -12.70 -4.76 26.70
C LYS A 124 -11.97 -4.49 25.38
N MET A 125 -12.65 -4.62 24.24
CA MET A 125 -12.06 -4.31 22.94
C MET A 125 -11.80 -2.81 22.78
N LEU A 126 -12.75 -1.96 23.18
CA LEU A 126 -12.60 -0.50 23.14
C LEU A 126 -11.49 -0.02 24.08
N SER A 127 -11.37 -0.60 25.27
CA SER A 127 -10.27 -0.28 26.19
C SER A 127 -8.91 -0.76 25.65
N ALA A 128 -8.85 -1.91 24.98
CA ALA A 128 -7.64 -2.36 24.29
C ALA A 128 -7.24 -1.43 23.14
N ILE A 129 -8.21 -0.96 22.33
CA ILE A 129 -7.97 -0.01 21.24
C ILE A 129 -7.49 1.35 21.80
N LYS A 130 -8.13 1.85 22.85
CA LYS A 130 -7.70 3.08 23.53
C LYS A 130 -6.27 2.97 24.04
N ARG A 131 -5.93 1.84 24.67
CA ARG A 131 -4.56 1.58 25.13
C ARG A 131 -3.57 1.63 23.98
N VAL A 132 -3.89 1.04 22.83
CA VAL A 132 -3.01 1.09 21.64
C VAL A 132 -2.90 2.51 21.09
N SER A 133 -4.00 3.28 21.05
CA SER A 133 -3.93 4.68 20.58
C SER A 133 -3.09 5.57 21.49
N ASP A 134 -3.10 5.32 22.79
CA ASP A 134 -2.29 6.07 23.76
C ASP A 134 -0.78 5.82 23.56
N PHE A 135 -0.39 4.70 22.95
CA PHE A 135 1.00 4.37 22.61
C PHE A 135 1.36 4.62 21.14
N MET A 136 0.42 5.05 20.31
CA MET A 136 0.72 5.45 18.93
C MET A 136 1.32 6.85 18.97
N PRO A 137 2.55 7.07 18.47
CA PRO A 137 3.10 8.41 18.36
C PRO A 137 2.18 9.20 17.42
N VAL A 138 1.60 10.29 17.94
CA VAL A 138 0.84 11.23 17.12
C VAL A 138 1.87 11.99 16.30
N ILE A 139 2.22 11.43 15.14
CA ILE A 139 3.10 12.08 14.17
C ILE A 139 2.34 13.30 13.66
N THR A 140 2.57 14.43 14.32
CA THR A 140 2.10 15.74 13.89
C THR A 140 3.05 16.20 12.79
N GLU A 141 2.54 16.81 11.71
CA GLU A 141 3.35 17.24 10.55
C GLU A 141 4.57 18.11 10.92
N ASN A 142 4.59 18.69 12.11
CA ASN A 142 5.68 19.49 12.64
C ASN A 142 6.93 18.67 13.04
N GLU A 143 6.81 17.40 13.43
CA GLU A 143 7.96 16.54 13.81
C GLU A 143 8.69 15.95 12.60
N ILE A 144 7.99 15.71 11.48
CA ILE A 144 8.58 15.16 10.26
C ILE A 144 9.66 16.10 9.68
N ARG A 145 9.54 17.42 9.92
CA ARG A 145 10.55 18.39 9.49
C ARG A 145 11.78 18.49 10.41
N ALA A 146 11.72 17.96 11.63
CA ALA A 146 12.82 18.07 12.59
C ALA A 146 13.74 16.83 12.61
N ASP A 147 13.24 15.65 12.19
CA ASP A 147 13.97 14.37 12.29
C ASP A 147 14.68 13.94 10.98
N GLU A 148 14.78 14.82 9.98
CA GLU A 148 15.54 14.54 8.74
C GLU A 148 17.08 14.55 8.91
N LEU A 149 17.61 14.68 10.14
CA LEU A 149 19.05 14.79 10.39
C LEU A 149 19.61 13.93 11.54
N GLN A 150 19.03 12.77 11.84
CA GLN A 150 19.74 11.76 12.64
C GLN A 150 19.90 10.45 11.86
N ILE A 151 21.05 10.38 11.17
CA ILE A 151 21.59 9.14 10.61
C ILE A 151 21.67 8.11 11.74
N ILE A 152 20.83 7.09 11.65
CA ILE A 152 20.87 5.90 12.50
C ILE A 152 22.25 5.25 12.32
N LYS A 153 23.17 5.51 13.26
CA LYS A 153 24.44 4.81 13.37
C LYS A 153 24.17 3.48 14.07
N VAL A 154 23.92 2.45 13.26
CA VAL A 154 23.79 1.07 13.75
C VAL A 154 25.20 0.57 14.11
N ASP A 155 25.52 0.54 15.41
CA ASP A 155 26.73 -0.10 15.91
C ASP A 155 26.56 -1.63 15.87
N SER A 156 27.14 -2.25 14.83
CA SER A 156 27.22 -3.69 14.64
C SER A 156 28.43 -4.30 15.36
N SER A 157 28.49 -4.14 16.68
CA SER A 157 29.51 -4.79 17.52
C SER A 157 28.90 -5.45 18.76
N LEU A 158 28.02 -6.43 18.53
CA LEU A 158 27.57 -7.39 19.54
C LEU A 158 27.24 -8.74 18.87
N ALA A 159 28.13 -9.16 17.98
CA ALA A 159 28.20 -10.53 17.47
C ALA A 159 29.54 -11.12 17.93
N GLY A 160 29.55 -11.70 19.13
CA GLY A 160 30.77 -12.30 19.67
C GLY A 160 30.68 -12.65 21.15
N ARG A 161 29.87 -13.66 21.50
CA ARG A 161 30.21 -14.57 22.60
C ARG A 161 29.42 -15.88 22.48
N THR A 162 30.08 -16.84 21.85
CA THR A 162 29.85 -18.28 22.03
C THR A 162 30.40 -18.69 23.39
N ASP A 163 29.66 -19.56 24.08
CA ASP A 163 30.04 -20.55 25.11
C ASP A 163 31.22 -20.23 26.07
#